data_AF-A0A7V9JFN2-F1
#
_entry.id   AF-A0A7V9JFN2-F1
#
_cell.length_a   1.000
_cell.length_b   1.000
_cell.length_c   1.000
_cell.angle_alpha   90.00
_cell.angle_beta   90.00
_cell.angle_gamma   90.00
#
_symmetry.space_group_name_H-M   'P 1'
#
loop_
_entity.id
_entity.type
_entity.pdbx_description
1 polymer ?
#
loop_
_entity_poly.entity_id
_entity_poly.type
_entity_poly.pdbx_seq_one_letter_code
_entity_poly.pdbx_strand_id
1 'polypeptide(L)'
;MTRIRLALLVVLAVACREAGAQTGAGVSPDTLTVAPGPQYSAGFFHRVFLGDHYRDLWTMPIPAVELDLASFAGGLEVTQRGGGEQTKSLRFKGGDGRQYQFRSIDKDPTLALPPPLRKTAARDIVRDQASAGHPVGALVVSPILRAVGVLHADPKVVILPKDDP
;
A
#
# COMPACT_ATOMS: atom_id res chain seq x y z
N MET A 1 -61.62 43.12 -3.05
CA MET A 1 -61.37 42.05 -2.05
C MET A 1 -60.04 41.36 -2.37
N THR A 2 -59.20 40.86 -1.46
CA THR A 2 -59.04 41.11 -0.01
C THR A 2 -57.69 40.52 0.43
N ARG A 3 -56.78 41.35 0.98
CA ARG A 3 -55.43 40.99 1.53
C ARG A 3 -54.41 40.59 0.44
N ILE A 4 -53.19 41.16 0.36
CA ILE A 4 -52.10 41.32 1.35
C ILE A 4 -51.48 39.98 1.78
N ARG A 5 -50.37 39.61 1.13
CA ARG A 5 -49.20 38.86 1.63
C ARG A 5 -48.02 39.15 0.69
N LEU A 6 -46.75 39.20 1.09
CA LEU A 6 -46.11 39.60 2.35
C LEU A 6 -44.63 39.86 1.99
N ALA A 7 -44.02 40.95 2.43
CA ALA A 7 -42.61 41.22 2.16
C ALA A 7 -41.70 40.41 3.10
N LEU A 8 -40.83 39.56 2.54
CA LEU A 8 -39.65 38.89 3.14
C LEU A 8 -39.09 37.93 2.05
N LEU A 9 -37.81 37.82 1.69
CA LEU A 9 -36.57 38.43 2.17
C LEU A 9 -35.80 39.06 0.99
N VAL A 10 -35.48 40.35 1.10
CA VAL A 10 -34.12 40.82 0.74
C VAL A 10 -33.29 40.64 2.02
N VAL A 11 -32.00 40.27 1.87
CA VAL A 11 -31.01 39.85 2.90
C VAL A 11 -30.75 38.33 2.88
N LEU A 12 -29.91 37.89 1.93
CA LEU A 12 -28.58 37.35 2.27
C LEU A 12 -27.62 37.31 1.05
N ALA A 13 -27.58 38.38 0.25
CA ALA A 13 -26.56 38.57 -0.77
C ALA A 13 -25.25 39.09 -0.14
N VAL A 14 -24.67 38.30 0.79
CA VAL A 14 -23.41 38.64 1.47
C VAL A 14 -22.56 37.38 1.61
N ALA A 15 -21.30 37.47 1.18
CA ALA A 15 -20.24 36.49 1.41
C ALA A 15 -20.41 35.11 0.76
N CYS A 16 -20.61 35.07 -0.57
CA CYS A 16 -19.72 34.22 -1.37
C CYS A 16 -18.29 34.77 -1.23
N ARG A 17 -17.61 34.42 -0.12
CA ARG A 17 -16.15 34.48 -0.09
C ARG A 17 -15.68 33.50 -1.14
N GLU A 18 -14.90 33.99 -2.10
CA GLU A 18 -14.00 33.10 -2.83
C GLU A 18 -13.13 32.41 -1.78
N ALA A 19 -13.38 31.12 -1.59
CA ALA A 19 -12.47 30.26 -0.85
C ALA A 19 -11.23 30.14 -1.72
N GLY A 20 -10.32 31.10 -1.55
CA GLY A 20 -9.03 31.10 -2.23
C GLY A 20 -8.40 29.75 -2.01
N ALA A 21 -8.34 28.95 -3.07
CA ALA A 21 -7.72 27.64 -3.02
C ALA A 21 -6.27 27.87 -2.62
N GLN A 22 -5.93 27.50 -1.38
CA GLN A 22 -4.54 27.48 -0.95
C GLN A 22 -3.86 26.40 -1.79
N THR A 23 -3.26 26.80 -2.91
CA THR A 23 -2.18 26.08 -3.55
C THR A 23 -0.99 26.13 -2.60
N GLY A 24 -1.09 25.39 -1.50
CA GLY A 24 0.10 24.86 -0.84
C GLY A 24 0.87 24.14 -1.94
N ALA A 25 2.11 24.56 -2.16
CA ALA A 25 3.03 23.88 -3.06
C ALA A 25 3.36 22.52 -2.43
N GLY A 26 2.41 21.58 -2.54
CA GLY A 26 2.61 20.20 -2.18
C GLY A 26 3.70 19.68 -3.09
N VAL A 27 4.87 19.42 -2.49
CA VAL A 27 5.90 18.58 -3.10
C VAL A 27 5.16 17.32 -3.53
N SER A 28 4.99 17.16 -4.84
CA SER A 28 4.38 15.95 -5.39
C SER A 28 5.37 14.85 -5.05
N PRO A 29 5.00 13.88 -4.20
CA PRO A 29 5.97 12.93 -3.69
C PRO A 29 6.54 12.14 -4.87
N ASP A 30 7.87 12.10 -4.96
CA ASP A 30 8.56 11.49 -6.09
C ASP A 30 8.07 10.04 -6.26
N THR A 31 7.39 9.81 -7.38
CA THR A 31 6.75 8.54 -7.67
C THR A 31 7.77 7.63 -8.33
N LEU A 32 8.33 6.73 -7.52
CA LEU A 32 9.31 5.76 -7.96
C LEU A 32 8.60 4.57 -8.63
N THR A 33 9.21 4.04 -9.68
CA THR A 33 8.68 2.87 -10.41
C THR A 33 9.47 1.63 -10.00
N VAL A 34 8.82 0.69 -9.30
CA VAL A 34 9.49 -0.46 -8.67
C VAL A 34 8.70 -1.74 -8.94
N ALA A 35 9.38 -2.83 -9.30
CA ALA A 35 8.76 -4.15 -9.43
C ALA A 35 8.59 -4.81 -8.05
N PRO A 36 7.43 -5.43 -7.73
CA PRO A 36 7.18 -6.06 -6.43
C PRO A 36 8.17 -7.17 -6.03
N GLY A 37 8.73 -7.88 -7.01
CA GLY A 37 9.68 -8.98 -6.81
C GLY A 37 10.39 -9.36 -8.11
N PRO A 38 11.35 -8.54 -8.59
CA PRO A 38 12.06 -8.80 -9.85
C PRO A 38 12.80 -10.14 -9.87
N GLN A 39 13.15 -10.70 -8.70
CA GLN A 39 13.74 -12.03 -8.56
C GLN A 39 12.86 -13.19 -9.06
N TYR A 40 11.55 -12.99 -9.28
CA TYR A 40 10.65 -14.05 -9.76
C TYR A 40 10.61 -14.20 -11.28
N SER A 41 11.42 -13.42 -12.01
CA SER A 41 11.63 -13.57 -13.44
C SER A 41 12.15 -14.97 -13.77
N ALA A 42 11.48 -15.64 -14.72
CA ALA A 42 11.70 -17.04 -15.04
C ALA A 42 11.65 -17.29 -16.55
N GLY A 43 12.64 -18.03 -17.06
CA GLY A 43 12.66 -18.51 -18.45
C GLY A 43 11.77 -19.74 -18.67
N PHE A 44 11.66 -20.18 -19.92
CA PHE A 44 10.78 -21.27 -20.35
C PHE A 44 10.91 -22.55 -19.50
N PHE A 45 12.13 -23.11 -19.36
CA PHE A 45 12.32 -24.34 -18.59
C PHE A 45 11.91 -24.20 -17.12
N HIS A 46 12.20 -23.05 -16.49
CA HIS A 46 11.78 -22.78 -15.10
C HIS A 46 10.26 -22.77 -14.97
N ARG A 47 9.54 -22.16 -15.93
CA ARG A 47 8.06 -22.15 -15.97
C ARG A 47 7.48 -23.54 -16.24
N VAL A 48 8.13 -24.37 -17.04
CA VAL A 48 7.72 -25.78 -17.27
C VAL A 48 7.82 -26.61 -15.99
N PHE A 49 8.86 -26.42 -15.17
CA PHE A 49 9.06 -27.21 -13.94
C PHE A 49 8.39 -26.62 -12.68
N LEU A 50 8.29 -25.29 -12.57
CA LEU A 50 7.84 -24.56 -11.38
C LEU A 50 6.66 -23.61 -11.65
N GLY A 51 5.97 -23.77 -12.79
CA GLY A 51 4.76 -23.04 -13.15
C GLY A 51 4.97 -21.57 -13.58
N ASP A 52 4.04 -21.05 -14.37
CA ASP A 52 4.00 -19.64 -14.77
C ASP A 52 3.67 -18.70 -13.61
N HIS A 53 2.75 -19.13 -12.73
CA HIS A 53 2.31 -18.37 -11.55
C HIS A 53 1.92 -16.91 -11.89
N TYR A 54 2.08 -15.96 -10.96
CA TYR A 54 1.88 -14.52 -11.22
C TYR A 54 3.20 -13.80 -11.55
N ARG A 55 4.20 -14.51 -12.08
CA ARG A 55 5.58 -13.98 -12.25
C ARG A 55 5.62 -12.67 -13.01
N ASP A 56 4.79 -12.55 -14.05
CA ASP A 56 4.71 -11.35 -14.87
C ASP A 56 4.22 -10.13 -14.05
N LEU A 57 3.28 -10.32 -13.12
CA LEU A 57 2.83 -9.28 -12.17
C LEU A 57 3.87 -8.98 -11.08
N TRP A 58 4.69 -9.97 -10.71
CA TRP A 58 5.80 -9.77 -9.76
C TRP A 58 6.96 -8.97 -10.36
N THR A 59 7.22 -9.15 -11.66
CA THR A 59 8.25 -8.42 -12.40
C THR A 59 7.77 -7.11 -13.01
N MET A 60 6.45 -6.92 -13.17
CA MET A 60 5.88 -5.67 -13.69
C MET A 60 6.20 -4.50 -12.76
N PRO A 61 6.90 -3.46 -13.24
CA PRO A 61 7.15 -2.26 -12.45
C PRO A 61 5.85 -1.50 -12.21
N ILE A 62 5.61 -1.09 -10.96
CA ILE A 62 4.44 -0.30 -10.57
C ILE A 62 4.86 1.02 -9.91
N PRO A 63 4.06 2.10 -10.05
CA PRO A 63 4.32 3.34 -9.33
C PRO A 63 4.09 3.15 -7.82
N ALA A 64 5.03 3.64 -7.03
CA ALA A 64 4.99 3.66 -5.58
C ALA A 64 5.57 4.98 -5.06
N VAL A 65 4.99 5.50 -3.98
CA VAL A 65 5.49 6.70 -3.30
C VAL A 65 6.35 6.28 -2.12
N GLU A 66 7.48 6.95 -1.90
CA GLU A 66 8.26 6.78 -0.67
C GLU A 66 7.52 7.37 0.53
N LEU A 67 7.43 6.60 1.62
CA LEU A 67 6.66 6.94 2.81
C LEU A 67 7.49 7.81 3.74
N ASP A 68 7.27 9.13 3.70
CA ASP A 68 7.73 10.03 4.75
C ASP A 68 7.01 9.73 6.07
N LEU A 69 7.73 9.08 6.99
CA LEU A 69 7.24 8.73 8.32
C LEU A 69 7.00 9.96 9.22
N ALA A 70 7.62 11.11 8.95
CA ALA A 70 7.49 12.30 9.78
C ALA A 70 6.23 13.11 9.46
N SER A 71 5.83 13.20 8.18
CA SER A 71 4.63 13.95 7.77
C SER A 71 3.37 13.09 7.65
N PHE A 72 3.47 11.81 7.25
CA PHE A 72 2.30 10.97 7.03
C PHE A 72 1.51 10.75 8.32
N ALA A 73 0.18 10.89 8.27
CA ALA A 73 -0.73 10.73 9.40
C ALA A 73 -0.39 11.56 10.65
N GLY A 74 0.28 12.71 10.49
CA GLY A 74 0.75 13.55 11.60
C GLY A 74 1.99 12.99 12.31
N GLY A 75 2.76 12.14 11.64
CA GLY A 75 3.92 11.43 12.18
C GLY A 75 3.57 9.99 12.54
N LEU A 76 4.37 9.03 12.06
CA LEU A 76 4.23 7.59 12.32
C LEU A 76 5.29 7.10 13.31
N GLU A 77 4.85 6.72 14.51
CA GLU A 77 5.69 6.08 15.52
C GLU A 77 5.64 4.54 15.35
N VAL A 78 6.79 3.86 15.24
CA VAL A 78 6.84 2.39 15.19
C VAL A 78 6.48 1.81 16.56
N THR A 79 5.34 1.11 16.65
CA THR A 79 4.87 0.49 17.89
C THR A 79 5.18 -1.01 17.97
N GLN A 80 5.30 -1.70 16.84
CA GLN A 80 5.56 -3.13 16.82
C GLN A 80 6.29 -3.57 15.54
N ARG A 81 7.31 -4.43 15.69
CA ARG A 81 7.86 -5.24 14.59
C ARG A 81 7.24 -6.64 14.63
N GLY A 82 6.98 -7.24 13.48
CA GLY A 82 6.44 -8.59 13.36
C GLY A 82 6.71 -9.21 11.99
N GLY A 83 6.17 -10.41 11.76
CA GLY A 83 6.18 -11.02 10.42
C GLY A 83 6.47 -12.52 10.33
N GLY A 84 6.90 -13.12 11.44
CA GLY A 84 7.29 -14.53 11.49
C GLY A 84 8.36 -14.86 10.44
N GLU A 85 8.22 -16.03 9.83
CA GLU A 85 9.18 -16.59 8.87
C GLU A 85 8.87 -16.26 7.41
N GLN A 86 8.01 -15.25 7.15
CA GLN A 86 7.35 -15.09 5.84
C GLN A 86 7.21 -13.64 5.36
N THR A 87 6.63 -12.74 6.17
CA THR A 87 6.17 -11.42 5.70
C THR A 87 6.57 -10.34 6.69
N LYS A 88 7.58 -9.53 6.38
CA LYS A 88 8.02 -8.46 7.29
C LYS A 88 6.87 -7.47 7.50
N SER A 89 6.53 -7.16 8.74
CA SER A 89 5.44 -6.23 9.07
C SER A 89 5.83 -5.25 10.16
N LEU A 90 5.39 -4.01 10.01
CA LEU A 90 5.48 -2.97 11.03
C LEU A 90 4.07 -2.52 11.41
N ARG A 91 3.86 -2.23 12.69
CA ARG A 91 2.67 -1.53 13.18
C ARG A 91 3.11 -0.15 13.63
N PHE A 92 2.34 0.86 13.26
CA PHE A 92 2.58 2.24 13.62
C PHE A 92 1.37 2.85 14.33
N LYS A 93 1.63 3.90 15.11
CA LYS A 93 0.62 4.83 15.60
C LYS A 93 0.83 6.18 14.91
N GLY A 94 -0.23 6.73 14.33
CA GLY A 94 -0.22 8.06 13.75
C GLY A 94 -0.43 9.15 14.81
N GLY A 95 0.09 10.35 14.57
CA GLY A 95 -0.26 11.56 15.31
C GLY A 95 -1.75 11.92 15.19
N ASP A 96 -2.43 11.45 14.13
CA ASP A 96 -3.89 11.48 13.97
C ASP A 96 -4.66 10.52 14.90
N GLY A 97 -3.96 9.75 15.74
CA GLY A 97 -4.52 8.81 16.70
C GLY A 97 -4.87 7.43 16.13
N ARG A 98 -4.68 7.19 14.83
CA ARG A 98 -5.00 5.90 14.19
C ARG A 98 -3.84 4.92 14.27
N GLN A 99 -4.15 3.63 14.12
CA GLN A 99 -3.13 2.59 13.92
C GLN A 99 -2.99 2.27 12.43
N TYR A 100 -1.74 2.10 12.00
CA TYR A 100 -1.38 1.69 10.65
C TYR A 100 -0.61 0.36 10.69
N GLN A 101 -0.75 -0.43 9.63
CA GLN A 101 0.02 -1.65 9.45
C GLN A 101 0.68 -1.63 8.08
N PHE A 102 2.01 -1.68 8.06
CA PHE A 102 2.81 -1.89 6.88
C PHE A 102 3.21 -3.36 6.78
N ARG A 103 3.23 -3.91 5.56
CA ARG A 103 3.60 -5.30 5.28
C ARG A 103 4.40 -5.34 3.98
N SER A 104 5.45 -6.14 3.94
CA SER A 104 6.16 -6.42 2.70
C SER A 104 5.23 -7.11 1.70
N ILE A 105 5.28 -6.67 0.43
CA ILE A 105 4.62 -7.35 -0.68
C ILE A 105 5.37 -8.66 -0.95
N ASP A 106 6.69 -8.58 -1.17
CA ASP A 106 7.56 -9.75 -1.22
C ASP A 106 7.53 -10.54 0.09
N LYS A 107 7.48 -11.85 -0.04
CA LYS A 107 7.49 -12.80 1.08
C LYS A 107 8.71 -13.69 0.95
N ASP A 108 9.45 -13.82 2.03
CA ASP A 108 10.65 -14.63 2.07
C ASP A 108 10.45 -15.84 2.99
N PRO A 109 9.91 -16.96 2.48
CA PRO A 109 9.68 -18.18 3.24
C PRO A 109 10.97 -18.86 3.72
N THR A 110 12.15 -18.41 3.34
CA THR A 110 13.40 -19.17 3.51
C THR A 110 13.82 -19.33 4.97
N LEU A 111 13.26 -18.53 5.89
CA LEU A 111 13.45 -18.72 7.33
C LEU A 111 12.81 -20.02 7.85
N ALA A 112 11.70 -20.47 7.26
CA ALA A 112 11.02 -21.71 7.63
C ALA A 112 11.81 -22.99 7.26
N LEU A 113 12.86 -22.87 6.44
CA LEU A 113 13.77 -23.98 6.16
C LEU A 113 14.69 -24.27 7.36
N PRO A 114 15.00 -25.55 7.64
CA PRO A 114 16.07 -25.92 8.57
C PRO A 114 17.40 -25.21 8.22
N PRO A 115 18.20 -24.75 9.20
CA PRO A 115 19.43 -23.99 8.95
C PRO A 115 20.39 -24.58 7.88
N PRO A 116 20.60 -25.91 7.77
CA PRO A 116 21.43 -26.49 6.71
C PRO A 116 20.88 -26.25 5.29
N LEU A 117 19.55 -26.18 5.11
CA LEU A 117 18.91 -26.02 3.81
C LEU A 117 18.79 -24.55 3.36
N ARG A 118 18.94 -23.59 4.29
CA ARG A 118 18.86 -22.14 3.99
C ARG A 118 19.95 -21.63 3.02
N LYS A 119 20.97 -22.44 2.73
CA LYS A 119 22.09 -22.13 1.80
C LYS A 119 22.19 -23.11 0.62
N THR A 120 21.11 -23.81 0.29
CA THR A 120 21.06 -24.78 -0.82
C THR A 120 19.98 -24.41 -1.83
N ALA A 121 19.90 -25.11 -2.96
CA ALA A 121 18.84 -24.92 -3.97
C ALA A 121 17.41 -25.06 -3.40
N ALA A 122 17.22 -25.75 -2.27
CA ALA A 122 15.94 -25.80 -1.58
C ALA A 122 15.45 -24.41 -1.14
N ARG A 123 16.37 -23.49 -0.78
CA ARG A 123 16.06 -22.08 -0.51
C ARG A 123 15.37 -21.42 -1.69
N ASP A 124 15.96 -21.56 -2.87
CA ASP A 124 15.52 -20.84 -4.05
C ASP A 124 14.20 -21.42 -4.58
N ILE A 125 14.02 -22.75 -4.55
CA ILE A 125 12.74 -23.41 -4.84
C ILE A 125 11.65 -22.96 -3.86
N VAL A 126 11.94 -22.92 -2.55
CA VAL A 126 10.94 -22.51 -1.54
C VAL A 126 10.58 -21.04 -1.65
N ARG A 127 11.56 -20.16 -1.93
CA ARG A 127 11.26 -18.73 -2.22
C ARG A 127 10.46 -18.58 -3.50
N ASP A 128 10.78 -19.33 -4.53
CA ASP A 128 10.08 -19.31 -5.83
C ASP A 128 8.58 -19.56 -5.70
N GLN A 129 8.14 -20.41 -4.75
CA GLN A 129 6.72 -20.67 -4.51
C GLN A 129 5.92 -19.42 -4.06
N ALA A 130 6.57 -18.37 -3.56
CA ALA A 130 5.89 -17.10 -3.27
C ALA A 130 5.31 -16.43 -4.55
N SER A 131 5.87 -16.72 -5.73
CA SER A 131 5.37 -16.22 -7.02
C SER A 131 3.95 -16.70 -7.35
N ALA A 132 3.51 -17.83 -6.76
CA ALA A 132 2.15 -18.36 -6.91
C ALA A 132 1.08 -17.49 -6.24
N GLY A 133 1.46 -16.57 -5.35
CA GLY A 133 0.56 -15.56 -4.79
C GLY A 133 0.50 -14.30 -5.65
N HIS A 134 -0.67 -13.68 -5.74
CA HIS A 134 -0.82 -12.39 -6.44
C HIS A 134 -0.17 -11.25 -5.61
N PRO A 135 0.83 -10.50 -6.14
CA PRO A 135 1.64 -9.57 -5.35
C PRO A 135 0.79 -8.47 -4.70
N VAL A 136 -0.09 -7.83 -5.47
CA VAL A 136 -0.94 -6.74 -4.99
C VAL A 136 -2.41 -7.15 -4.76
N GLY A 137 -2.66 -8.40 -4.35
CA GLY A 137 -4.03 -8.93 -4.23
C GLY A 137 -4.95 -8.12 -3.31
N ALA A 138 -4.41 -7.47 -2.28
CA ALA A 138 -5.16 -6.59 -1.39
C ALA A 138 -5.73 -5.34 -2.11
N LEU A 139 -5.01 -4.78 -3.08
CA LEU A 139 -5.50 -3.65 -3.91
C LEU A 139 -6.67 -4.09 -4.80
N VAL A 140 -6.63 -5.31 -5.33
CA VAL A 140 -7.70 -5.86 -6.20
C VAL A 140 -8.99 -6.09 -5.40
N VAL A 141 -8.87 -6.56 -4.16
CA VAL A 141 -10.02 -6.90 -3.31
C VAL A 141 -10.68 -5.66 -2.68
N SER A 142 -9.95 -4.57 -2.40
CA SER A 142 -10.49 -3.39 -1.72
C SER A 142 -11.69 -2.73 -2.46
N PRO A 143 -11.66 -2.46 -3.78
CA PRO A 143 -12.81 -1.93 -4.51
C PRO A 143 -14.06 -2.81 -4.41
N ILE A 144 -13.90 -4.14 -4.36
CA ILE A 144 -15.00 -5.09 -4.20
C ILE A 144 -15.62 -4.95 -2.80
N LEU A 145 -14.79 -4.97 -1.75
CA LEU A 145 -15.23 -4.78 -0.36
C LEU A 145 -15.92 -3.43 -0.15
N ARG A 146 -15.42 -2.37 -0.80
CA ARG A 146 -16.04 -1.03 -0.83
C ARG A 146 -17.42 -1.05 -1.47
N ALA A 147 -17.56 -1.71 -2.62
CA ALA A 147 -18.83 -1.79 -3.34
C ALA A 147 -19.93 -2.53 -2.56
N VAL A 148 -19.57 -3.52 -1.75
CA VAL A 148 -20.52 -4.25 -0.88
C VAL A 148 -20.64 -3.68 0.54
N GLY A 149 -20.06 -2.52 0.82
CA GLY A 149 -20.16 -1.84 2.12
C GLY A 149 -19.44 -2.54 3.29
N VAL A 150 -18.54 -3.48 3.00
CA VAL A 150 -17.76 -4.17 4.04
C VAL A 150 -16.66 -3.26 4.56
N LEU A 151 -16.57 -3.10 5.89
CA LEU A 151 -15.47 -2.36 6.52
C LEU A 151 -14.14 -3.08 6.25
N HIS A 152 -13.21 -2.37 5.62
CA HIS A 152 -11.89 -2.87 5.25
C HIS A 152 -10.85 -1.73 5.30
N ALA A 153 -9.57 -2.07 5.34
CA ALA A 153 -8.50 -1.10 5.12
C ALA A 153 -8.42 -0.73 3.63
N ASP A 154 -8.07 0.51 3.31
CA ASP A 154 -7.75 0.98 1.96
C ASP A 154 -6.23 0.87 1.76
N PRO A 155 -5.71 -0.23 1.15
CA PRO A 155 -4.27 -0.45 1.05
C PRO A 155 -3.65 0.49 0.02
N LYS A 156 -2.43 0.94 0.31
CA LYS A 156 -1.61 1.75 -0.59
C LYS A 156 -0.26 1.08 -0.79
N VAL A 157 0.27 1.12 -2.01
CA VAL A 157 1.64 0.70 -2.28
C VAL A 157 2.55 1.89 -1.99
N VAL A 158 3.41 1.73 -1.01
CA VAL A 158 4.43 2.71 -0.65
C VAL A 158 5.77 2.01 -0.42
N ILE A 159 6.85 2.71 -0.71
CA ILE A 159 8.20 2.28 -0.37
C ILE A 159 8.45 2.74 1.06
N LEU A 160 8.81 1.81 1.94
CA LEU A 160 9.34 2.19 3.25
C LEU A 160 10.78 2.69 3.03
N PRO A 161 11.14 3.91 3.45
CA PRO A 161 12.53 4.36 3.41
C PRO A 161 13.42 3.36 4.15
N LYS A 162 14.67 3.25 3.71
CA LYS A 162 15.68 2.56 4.50
C LYS A 162 16.05 3.48 5.66
N ASP A 163 16.21 2.93 6.86
CA ASP A 163 16.93 3.61 7.92
C ASP A 163 18.35 3.90 7.39
N ASP A 164 18.72 5.18 7.27
CA ASP A 164 20.12 5.61 7.08
C ASP A 164 20.81 5.42 8.46
N PRO A 165 21.98 4.75 8.53
CA PRO A 165 22.54 4.22 9.78
C PRO A 165 23.09 5.25 10.76
#